data_AF-A0A4Q5QJL4-F1
#
_entry.id   AF-A0A4Q5QJL4-F1
#
_cell.length_a   1.000
_cell.length_b   1.000
_cell.length_c   1.000
_cell.angle_alpha   90.00
_cell.angle_beta   90.00
_cell.angle_gamma   90.00
#
_symmetry.space_group_name_H-M   'P 1'
#
loop_
_entity.id
_entity.type
_entity.pdbx_description
1 polymer ?
#
loop_
_entity_poly.entity_id
_entity_poly.type
_entity_poly.pdbx_seq_one_letter_code
_entity_poly.pdbx_strand_id
1 'polypeptide(L)'
;MKSRVNLTIEKSLLSEIKCYAAEKHVSISELVEEYFKQLTKPKQKSKIFDMVKNLDIKEKFESIPDLKKAYYEDNAAKYGF
;
A
#
# COMPACT_ATOMS: atom_id res chain seq x y z
N MET A 1 1.23 -26.22 -8.92
CA MET A 1 0.18 -27.11 -9.47
C MET A 1 -1.04 -26.26 -9.79
N LYS A 2 -1.72 -26.46 -10.93
CA LYS A 2 -2.95 -25.72 -11.25
C LYS A 2 -4.17 -26.56 -10.85
N SER A 3 -5.16 -25.92 -10.24
CA SER A 3 -6.43 -26.55 -9.86
C SER A 3 -7.55 -26.04 -10.77
N ARG A 4 -8.48 -26.92 -11.16
CA ARG A 4 -9.63 -26.54 -12.01
C ARG A 4 -10.78 -26.04 -11.13
N VAL A 5 -11.38 -24.93 -11.53
CA VAL A 5 -12.59 -24.36 -10.91
C VAL A 5 -13.69 -24.32 -11.96
N ASN A 6 -14.90 -24.75 -11.60
CA ASN A 6 -16.10 -24.61 -12.44
C ASN A 6 -16.93 -23.45 -11.90
N LEU A 7 -17.32 -22.51 -12.77
CA LEU A 7 -18.08 -21.32 -12.41
C LEU A 7 -19.39 -21.31 -13.19
N THR A 8 -20.48 -20.96 -12.50
CA THR A 8 -21.77 -20.68 -13.13
C THR A 8 -21.91 -19.17 -13.28
N ILE A 9 -22.17 -18.72 -14.50
CA ILE A 9 -22.21 -17.30 -14.86
C ILE A 9 -23.43 -17.08 -15.76
N GLU A 10 -24.05 -15.91 -15.68
CA GLU A 10 -25.14 -15.55 -16.59
C GLU A 10 -24.72 -15.61 -18.06
N LYS A 11 -25.62 -16.08 -18.92
CA LYS A 11 -25.33 -16.35 -20.33
C LYS A 11 -25.06 -15.07 -21.13
N SER A 12 -25.80 -13.99 -20.85
CA SER A 12 -25.57 -12.66 -21.43
C SER A 12 -24.17 -12.16 -21.10
N LEU A 13 -23.82 -12.17 -19.81
CA LEU A 13 -22.51 -11.77 -19.32
C LEU A 13 -21.37 -12.61 -19.94
N LEU A 14 -21.55 -13.93 -20.06
CA LEU A 14 -20.55 -14.79 -20.71
C LEU A 14 -20.32 -14.39 -22.18
N SER A 15 -21.36 -13.93 -22.87
CA SER A 15 -21.25 -13.50 -24.27
C SER A 15 -20.47 -12.19 -24.37
N GLU A 16 -20.73 -11.24 -23.48
CA GLU A 16 -19.99 -9.97 -23.41
C GLU A 16 -18.51 -10.19 -23.06
N ILE A 17 -18.23 -11.05 -22.09
CA ILE A 17 -16.84 -11.38 -21.68
C ILE A 17 -16.09 -12.05 -22.84
N LYS A 18 -16.74 -12.90 -23.64
CA LYS A 18 -16.11 -13.51 -24.82
C LYS A 18 -15.70 -12.48 -25.87
N CYS A 19 -16.57 -11.51 -26.14
CA CYS A 19 -16.25 -10.41 -27.05
C CYS A 19 -15.07 -9.60 -26.52
N TYR A 20 -15.12 -9.19 -25.26
CA TYR A 20 -14.03 -8.45 -24.61
C TYR A 20 -12.69 -9.22 -24.65
N ALA A 21 -12.71 -10.51 -24.33
CA ALA A 21 -11.52 -11.36 -24.34
C ALA A 21 -10.92 -11.48 -25.75
N ALA A 22 -11.76 -11.60 -26.78
CA ALA A 22 -11.33 -11.63 -28.17
C ALA A 22 -10.70 -10.30 -28.61
N GLU A 23 -11.32 -9.17 -28.28
CA GLU A 23 -10.81 -7.82 -28.58
C GLU A 23 -9.46 -7.54 -27.91
N LYS A 24 -9.27 -8.05 -26.69
CA LYS A 24 -8.04 -7.89 -25.92
C LYS A 24 -7.00 -8.98 -26.16
N HIS A 25 -7.30 -9.96 -27.03
CA HIS A 25 -6.44 -11.11 -27.31
C HIS A 25 -6.00 -11.88 -26.05
N VAL A 26 -6.90 -12.00 -25.06
CA VAL A 26 -6.65 -12.72 -23.79
C VAL A 26 -7.66 -13.84 -23.60
N SER A 27 -7.34 -14.81 -22.75
CA SER A 27 -8.30 -15.88 -22.42
C SER A 27 -9.21 -15.50 -21.25
N ILE A 28 -10.42 -16.05 -21.22
CA ILE A 28 -11.34 -15.84 -20.09
C ILE A 28 -10.74 -16.39 -18.78
N SER A 29 -10.06 -17.53 -18.85
CA SER A 29 -9.38 -18.11 -17.68
C SER A 29 -8.31 -17.17 -17.13
N GLU A 30 -7.58 -16.46 -18.00
CA GLU A 30 -6.59 -15.47 -17.61
C GLU A 30 -7.23 -14.23 -16.97
N LEU A 31 -8.34 -13.74 -17.52
CA LEU A 31 -9.10 -12.64 -16.91
C LEU A 31 -9.56 -12.98 -15.49
N VAL A 32 -10.10 -14.19 -15.30
CA VAL A 32 -10.56 -14.67 -13.99
C VAL A 32 -9.38 -14.89 -13.03
N GLU A 33 -8.29 -15.47 -13.51
CA GLU A 33 -7.09 -15.68 -12.71
C GLU A 33 -6.49 -14.34 -12.24
N GLU A 34 -6.42 -13.35 -13.13
CA GLU A 34 -5.90 -12.02 -12.81
C GLU A 34 -6.80 -11.30 -11.80
N TYR A 35 -8.12 -11.41 -11.95
CA TYR A 35 -9.05 -10.89 -10.95
C TYR A 35 -8.82 -11.52 -9.57
N PHE A 36 -8.65 -12.86 -9.51
CA PHE A 36 -8.35 -13.53 -8.24
C PHE A 36 -7.00 -13.12 -7.65
N LYS A 37 -5.98 -12.88 -8.48
CA LYS A 37 -4.68 -12.34 -8.01
C LYS A 37 -4.83 -10.95 -7.41
N GLN A 38 -5.63 -10.08 -8.04
CA GLN A 38 -5.91 -8.76 -7.49
C GLN A 38 -6.67 -8.84 -6.17
N LEU A 39 -7.67 -9.71 -6.08
CA LEU A 39 -8.49 -9.89 -4.87
C LEU A 39 -7.67 -10.45 -3.69
N THR A 40 -6.75 -11.37 -3.98
CA THR A 40 -5.90 -12.02 -2.96
C THR A 40 -4.59 -11.27 -2.69
N LYS A 41 -4.32 -10.18 -3.42
CA LYS A 41 -3.12 -9.39 -3.22
C LYS A 41 -3.10 -8.89 -1.77
N PRO A 42 -2.05 -9.20 -0.98
CA PRO A 42 -1.98 -8.70 0.37
C PRO A 42 -2.01 -7.17 0.31
N LYS A 43 -2.91 -6.54 1.07
CA LYS A 43 -2.83 -5.09 1.30
C LYS A 43 -1.42 -4.84 1.82
N GLN A 44 -0.59 -4.16 1.04
CA GLN A 44 0.71 -3.73 1.52
C GLN A 44 0.42 -2.94 2.79
N LYS A 45 0.79 -3.51 3.95
CA LYS A 45 0.95 -2.70 5.16
C LYS A 45 1.95 -1.64 4.72
N SER A 46 1.51 -0.38 4.64
CA SER A 46 2.41 0.73 4.37
C SER A 46 3.63 0.52 5.27
N LYS A 47 4.82 0.44 4.68
CA LYS A 47 6.02 0.29 5.50
C LYS A 47 6.02 1.46 6.46
N ILE A 48 6.45 1.26 7.70
CA ILE A 48 6.43 2.32 8.72
C ILE A 48 7.04 3.63 8.17
N PHE A 49 8.06 3.52 7.32
CA PHE A 49 8.64 4.63 6.57
C PHE A 49 7.67 5.39 5.64
N ASP A 50 6.79 4.70 4.94
CA ASP A 50 5.76 5.32 4.09
C ASP A 50 4.68 6.00 4.94
N MET A 51 4.38 5.48 6.14
CA MET A 51 3.50 6.20 7.08
C MET A 51 4.16 7.49 7.58
N VAL A 52 5.44 7.43 7.98
CA VAL A 52 6.18 8.61 8.47
C VAL A 52 6.32 9.70 7.40
N LYS A 53 6.58 9.31 6.14
CA LYS A 53 6.65 10.26 5.02
C LYS A 53 5.32 10.96 4.72
N ASN A 54 4.21 10.27 5.00
CA ASN A 54 2.86 10.79 4.77
C ASN A 54 2.24 11.41 6.03
N LEU A 55 3.01 11.58 7.12
CA LEU A 55 2.57 12.38 8.24
C LEU A 55 2.45 13.83 7.77
N ASP A 56 1.23 14.34 7.82
CA ASP A 56 0.94 15.74 7.56
C ASP A 56 1.45 16.56 8.75
N ILE A 57 2.72 16.98 8.69
CA ILE A 57 3.34 17.80 9.72
C ILE A 57 2.76 19.21 9.59
N LYS A 58 1.65 19.45 10.30
CA LYS A 58 0.93 20.73 10.30
C LYS A 58 1.70 21.85 11.00
N GLU A 59 2.64 21.49 11.86
CA GLU A 59 3.41 22.45 12.65
C GLU A 59 4.77 22.66 12.00
N LYS A 60 5.02 23.86 11.48
CA LYS A 60 6.39 24.30 11.25
C LYS A 60 7.06 24.27 12.61
N PHE A 61 8.00 23.35 12.82
CA PHE A 61 8.86 23.38 14.00
C PHE A 61 9.55 24.75 14.02
N GLU A 62 9.02 25.66 14.84
CA GLU A 62 9.66 26.94 15.09
C GLU A 62 11.01 26.62 15.71
N SER A 63 12.07 26.88 14.94
CA SER A 63 13.47 26.83 15.35
C SER A 63 13.77 25.70 16.32
N ILE A 64 14.12 24.51 15.82
CA ILE A 64 14.68 23.42 16.65
C ILE A 64 15.75 24.06 17.56
N PRO A 65 15.50 24.20 18.88
CA PRO A 65 16.49 24.79 19.77
C PRO A 65 17.74 23.93 19.65
N ASP A 66 18.94 24.52 19.77
CA ASP A 66 20.17 23.73 19.75
C ASP A 66 20.14 22.74 20.92
N LEU A 67 19.67 21.53 20.65
CA LEU A 67 19.41 20.49 21.64
C LEU A 67 20.70 20.11 22.36
N LYS A 68 21.84 20.31 21.69
CA LYS A 68 23.16 20.13 22.28
C LYS A 68 23.40 21.18 23.35
N LYS A 69 23.13 22.46 23.06
CA LYS A 69 23.26 23.55 24.03
C LYS A 69 22.33 23.35 25.23
N ALA A 70 21.06 23.02 24.99
CA ALA A 70 20.09 22.72 26.05
C ALA A 70 20.54 21.57 26.96
N TYR A 71 21.10 20.49 26.39
CA TYR A 71 21.63 19.36 27.16
C TYR A 71 22.78 19.78 28.09
N TYR A 72 23.71 20.62 27.61
CA TYR A 72 24.82 21.08 28.46
C TYR A 72 24.37 22.10 29.51
N GLU A 73 23.38 22.96 29.21
CA GLU A 73 22.82 23.90 30.18
C GLU A 73 22.07 23.17 31.31
N ASP A 74 21.25 22.17 31.00
CA ASP A 74 20.56 21.33 31.99
C ASP A 74 21.52 20.51 32.86
N ASN A 75 22.62 20.02 32.27
CA ASN A 75 23.63 19.27 33.00
C ASN A 75 24.54 20.19 33.83
N ALA A 76 24.84 21.40 33.37
CA ALA A 76 25.57 22.39 34.17
C ALA A 76 24.76 22.78 35.41
N ALA A 77 23.44 22.94 35.28
CA ALA A 77 22.56 23.20 36.42
C ALA A 77 22.51 22.05 37.44
N LYS A 78 22.67 20.80 37.00
CA LYS A 78 22.64 19.61 37.87
C LYS A 78 24.00 19.22 38.45
N TYR A 79 25.09 19.44 37.73
CA TYR A 79 26.41 18.89 38.05
C TYR A 79 27.53 19.94 38.17
N GLY A 80 27.24 21.23 37.95
CA GLY A 80 28.10 22.35 38.36
C GLY A 80 29.51 22.35 37.76
N PHE A 81 29.64 22.18 36.44
CA PHE A 81 30.88 22.47 35.71
C PHE A 81 30.79 23.83 35.03
#